data_AF-A0A0M3ILM8-F1
#
_entry.id   AF-A0A0M3ILM8-F1
#
_cell.length_a   1.000
_cell.length_b   1.000
_cell.length_c   1.000
_cell.angle_alpha   90.00
_cell.angle_beta   90.00
_cell.angle_gamma   90.00
#
_symmetry.space_group_name_H-M   'P 1'
#
loop_
_entity.id
_entity.type
_entity.pdbx_description
1 polymer ?
#
loop_
_entity_poly.entity_id
_entity_poly.type
_entity_poly.pdbx_seq_one_letter_code
_entity_poly.pdbx_strand_id
1 'polypeptide(L)'
;MGHHGKSKKQHRHSKSANDEPKEKRKRKDSSSSSSTSSQEDNVNKRLDEIRKEKRRQRKLQKQLMKEKETPEEKRARRLAKKMRKEEKRRLKEESSLSEEVKYTNTNNPFNDPNLTSTFVWGKKLEYEGRGNLSMKEIERMLVFLSEIFELSEGHPMSIGSK
;
A
#
# COMPACT_ATOMS: atom_id res chain seq x y z
N MET A 1 51.03 -30.01 -5.65
CA MET A 1 49.91 -30.66 -4.94
C MET A 1 49.08 -29.60 -4.23
N GLY A 2 47.77 -29.53 -4.51
CA GLY A 2 46.77 -28.94 -3.59
C GLY A 2 46.32 -27.48 -3.82
N HIS A 3 45.77 -27.15 -4.99
CA HIS A 3 44.96 -25.94 -5.16
C HIS A 3 43.66 -26.05 -4.33
N HIS A 4 43.48 -25.21 -3.32
CA HIS A 4 42.20 -25.05 -2.61
C HIS A 4 41.50 -23.77 -3.07
N GLY A 5 40.75 -23.88 -4.19
CA GLY A 5 39.86 -22.83 -4.65
C GLY A 5 38.68 -22.69 -3.68
N LYS A 6 38.62 -21.58 -2.94
CA LYS A 6 37.44 -21.20 -2.15
C LYS A 6 36.30 -20.87 -3.11
N SER A 7 35.49 -21.87 -3.41
CA SER A 7 34.22 -21.71 -4.12
C SER A 7 33.32 -20.73 -3.34
N LYS A 8 33.04 -19.56 -3.93
CA LYS A 8 31.98 -18.65 -3.49
C LYS A 8 30.65 -19.39 -3.61
N LYS A 9 30.13 -19.92 -2.50
CA LYS A 9 28.75 -20.38 -2.39
C LYS A 9 27.83 -19.20 -2.69
N GLN A 10 27.36 -19.12 -3.93
CA GLN A 10 26.23 -18.29 -4.32
C GLN A 10 25.02 -18.80 -3.55
N HIS A 11 24.59 -18.07 -2.52
CA HIS A 11 23.29 -18.30 -1.91
C HIS A 11 22.24 -18.02 -2.98
N ARG A 12 21.76 -19.09 -3.64
CA ARG A 12 20.54 -19.05 -4.42
C ARG A 12 19.43 -18.73 -3.44
N HIS A 13 19.00 -17.48 -3.42
CA HIS A 13 17.79 -17.08 -2.75
C HIS A 13 16.65 -17.75 -3.52
N SER A 14 16.27 -18.97 -3.11
CA SER A 14 15.06 -19.64 -3.57
C SER A 14 13.91 -18.83 -3.01
N LYS A 15 13.57 -17.77 -3.74
CA LYS A 15 12.35 -17.02 -3.57
C LYS A 15 11.25 -17.99 -3.92
N SER A 16 10.75 -18.70 -2.91
CA SER A 16 9.41 -19.28 -2.92
C SER A 16 8.43 -18.12 -2.96
N ALA A 17 8.42 -17.44 -4.10
CA ALA A 17 7.32 -16.62 -4.50
C ALA A 17 6.26 -17.64 -4.91
N ASN A 18 5.31 -17.89 -4.00
CA ASN A 18 3.93 -18.06 -4.44
C ASN A 18 3.50 -16.75 -5.12
N ASP A 19 4.12 -16.44 -6.27
CA ASP A 19 3.59 -15.56 -7.29
C ASP A 19 2.56 -16.39 -8.05
N GLU A 20 1.49 -16.75 -7.34
CA GLU A 20 0.19 -16.87 -7.99
C GLU A 20 0.02 -15.55 -8.74
N PRO A 21 -0.03 -15.55 -10.09
CA PRO A 21 -0.29 -14.33 -10.80
C PRO A 21 -1.64 -13.87 -10.28
N LYS A 22 -1.67 -12.79 -9.49
CA LYS A 22 -2.91 -12.11 -9.16
C LYS A 22 -3.52 -11.78 -10.50
N GLU A 23 -4.46 -12.62 -10.93
CA GLU A 23 -5.24 -12.38 -12.12
C GLU A 23 -5.72 -10.95 -11.94
N LYS A 24 -5.21 -10.07 -12.79
CA LYS A 24 -5.85 -8.80 -12.99
C LYS A 24 -7.23 -9.22 -13.46
N ARG A 25 -8.20 -9.22 -12.55
CA ARG A 25 -9.62 -9.36 -12.85
C ARG A 25 -9.88 -8.29 -13.89
N LYS A 26 -9.71 -8.66 -15.17
CA LYS A 26 -10.24 -7.92 -16.29
C LYS A 26 -11.70 -7.90 -15.93
N ARG A 27 -12.21 -6.72 -15.58
CA ARG A 27 -13.65 -6.51 -15.50
C ARG A 27 -14.14 -6.97 -16.86
N LYS A 28 -14.70 -8.17 -16.91
CA LYS A 28 -15.41 -8.66 -18.07
C LYS A 28 -16.58 -7.71 -18.13
N ASP A 29 -16.51 -6.75 -19.04
CA ASP A 29 -17.68 -5.98 -19.41
C ASP A 29 -18.73 -7.04 -19.75
N SER A 30 -19.77 -7.11 -18.92
CA SER A 30 -20.86 -8.07 -19.04
C SER A 30 -21.56 -7.82 -20.36
N SER A 31 -21.12 -8.51 -21.41
CA SER A 31 -21.86 -8.64 -22.66
C SER A 31 -23.04 -9.56 -22.38
N SER A 32 -24.17 -8.97 -22.00
CA SER A 32 -25.46 -9.63 -22.06
C SER A 32 -25.66 -10.14 -23.49
N SER A 33 -25.74 -11.46 -23.64
CA SER A 33 -26.04 -12.12 -24.90
C SER A 33 -27.51 -11.84 -25.27
N SER A 34 -27.73 -10.81 -26.07
CA SER A 34 -28.98 -10.60 -26.80
C SER A 34 -28.69 -10.77 -28.29
N SER A 35 -29.22 -11.83 -28.86
CA SER A 35 -29.20 -12.11 -30.30
C SER A 35 -30.04 -11.07 -31.05
N THR A 36 -29.42 -10.03 -31.61
CA THR A 36 -30.07 -9.10 -32.53
C THR A 36 -29.05 -8.38 -33.42
N SER A 37 -29.27 -8.54 -34.73
CA SER A 37 -28.76 -7.84 -35.92
C SER A 37 -27.32 -7.27 -35.95
N SER A 38 -26.62 -7.55 -37.07
CA SER A 38 -25.28 -7.03 -37.43
C SER A 38 -25.13 -5.49 -37.38
N GLN A 39 -26.23 -4.74 -37.26
CA GLN A 39 -26.22 -3.29 -37.08
C GLN A 39 -25.83 -2.89 -35.64
N GLU A 40 -26.23 -3.65 -34.61
CA GLU A 40 -25.95 -3.32 -33.21
C GLU A 40 -24.47 -3.46 -32.85
N ASP A 41 -23.79 -4.43 -33.46
CA ASP A 41 -22.34 -4.62 -33.32
C ASP A 41 -21.54 -3.40 -33.80
N ASN A 42 -22.05 -2.69 -34.81
CA ASN A 42 -21.39 -1.50 -35.35
C ASN A 42 -21.58 -0.28 -34.42
N VAL A 43 -22.74 -0.17 -33.78
CA VAL A 43 -23.03 0.87 -32.77
C VAL A 43 -22.15 0.68 -31.54
N ASN A 44 -22.01 -0.56 -31.05
CA ASN A 44 -21.16 -0.88 -29.90
C ASN A 44 -19.68 -0.53 -30.15
N LYS A 45 -19.15 -0.88 -31.33
CA LYS A 45 -17.77 -0.51 -31.74
C LYS A 45 -17.55 1.00 -31.71
N ARG A 46 -18.50 1.78 -32.27
CA ARG A 46 -18.44 3.25 -32.28
C ARG A 46 -18.46 3.84 -30.86
N LEU A 47 -19.28 3.29 -29.96
CA LEU A 47 -19.31 3.73 -28.56
C LEU A 47 -17.99 3.46 -27.84
N ASP A 48 -17.35 2.34 -28.10
CA ASP A 48 -16.05 2.01 -27.52
C ASP A 48 -14.91 2.89 -28.05
N GLU A 49 -14.95 3.26 -29.32
CA GLU A 49 -14.05 4.25 -29.91
C GLU A 49 -14.22 5.62 -29.25
N ILE A 50 -15.46 6.08 -29.06
CA ILE A 50 -15.76 7.34 -28.34
C ILE A 50 -15.24 7.29 -26.91
N ARG A 51 -15.43 6.17 -26.19
CA ARG A 51 -14.91 5.97 -24.83
C ARG A 51 -13.37 6.00 -24.80
N LYS A 52 -12.72 5.34 -25.79
CA LYS A 52 -11.25 5.34 -25.94
C LYS A 52 -10.72 6.75 -26.19
N GLU A 53 -11.33 7.49 -27.11
CA GLU A 53 -10.88 8.85 -27.44
C GLU A 53 -11.08 9.80 -26.25
N LYS A 54 -12.22 9.74 -25.57
CA LYS A 54 -12.45 10.51 -24.34
C LYS A 54 -11.42 10.18 -23.25
N ARG A 55 -11.00 8.92 -23.13
CA ARG A 55 -9.93 8.50 -22.21
C ARG A 55 -8.57 9.06 -22.65
N ARG A 56 -8.28 9.10 -23.96
CA ARG A 56 -7.05 9.69 -24.53
C ARG A 56 -6.98 11.19 -24.25
N GLN A 57 -8.05 11.92 -24.55
CA GLN A 57 -8.18 13.36 -24.29
C GLN A 57 -7.98 13.70 -22.80
N ARG A 58 -8.63 12.96 -21.90
CA ARG A 58 -8.44 13.13 -20.44
C ARG A 58 -7.00 12.85 -19.98
N LYS A 59 -6.27 11.95 -20.65
CA LYS A 59 -4.85 11.67 -20.33
C LYS A 59 -3.95 12.82 -20.79
N LEU A 60 -4.15 13.31 -22.02
CA LEU A 60 -3.42 14.44 -22.57
C LEU A 60 -3.61 15.70 -21.73
N GLN A 61 -4.86 16.05 -21.40
CA GLN A 61 -5.15 17.18 -20.51
C GLN A 61 -4.43 17.04 -19.15
N LYS A 62 -4.45 15.85 -18.55
CA LYS A 62 -3.73 15.58 -17.30
C LYS A 62 -2.22 15.66 -17.44
N GLN A 63 -1.65 15.41 -18.61
CA GLN A 63 -0.20 15.54 -18.85
C GLN A 63 0.17 17.02 -18.99
N LEU A 64 -0.56 17.76 -19.83
CA LEU A 64 -0.38 19.20 -20.00
C LEU A 64 -0.51 19.96 -18.67
N MET A 65 -1.48 19.60 -17.83
CA MET A 65 -1.62 20.20 -16.50
C MET A 65 -0.42 19.89 -15.59
N LYS A 66 0.16 18.69 -15.67
CA LYS A 66 1.31 18.28 -14.84
C LYS A 66 2.63 18.85 -15.32
N GLU A 67 2.76 19.11 -16.62
CA GLU A 67 3.95 19.73 -17.22
C GLU A 67 4.03 21.21 -16.87
N LYS A 68 2.89 21.86 -16.66
CA LYS A 68 2.78 23.24 -16.20
C LYS A 68 2.84 23.39 -14.67
N GLU A 69 2.85 22.29 -13.93
CA GLU A 69 2.77 22.27 -12.46
C GLU A 69 4.16 22.58 -11.85
N THR A 70 4.21 23.52 -10.92
CA THR A 70 5.44 23.86 -10.19
C THR A 70 5.85 22.71 -9.23
N PRO A 71 7.13 22.64 -8.79
CA PRO A 71 7.56 21.59 -7.86
C PRO A 71 6.79 21.61 -6.52
N GLU A 72 6.35 22.79 -6.09
CA GLU A 72 5.54 22.99 -4.89
C GLU A 72 4.12 22.43 -5.05
N GLU A 73 3.46 22.73 -6.17
CA GLU A 73 2.12 22.24 -6.47
C GLU A 73 2.10 20.69 -6.60
N LYS A 74 3.17 20.12 -7.17
CA LYS A 74 3.38 18.66 -7.19
C LYS A 74 3.48 18.04 -5.78
N ARG A 75 4.05 18.76 -4.81
CA ARG A 75 4.12 18.33 -3.40
C ARG A 75 2.73 18.36 -2.76
N ALA A 76 1.98 19.45 -2.95
CA ALA A 76 0.60 19.56 -2.49
C ALA A 76 -0.29 18.44 -3.05
N ARG A 77 -0.14 18.10 -4.33
CA ARG A 77 -0.85 16.97 -4.95
C ARG A 77 -0.50 15.62 -4.32
N ARG A 78 0.77 15.39 -3.97
CA ARG A 78 1.20 14.15 -3.30
C ARG A 78 0.61 14.06 -1.89
N LEU A 79 0.61 15.16 -1.14
CA LEU A 79 -0.01 15.25 0.19
C LEU A 79 -1.52 14.97 0.09
N ALA A 80 -2.25 15.64 -0.79
CA ALA A 80 -3.69 15.40 -0.98
C ALA A 80 -4.01 13.94 -1.38
N LYS A 81 -3.15 13.31 -2.20
CA LYS A 81 -3.29 11.89 -2.55
C LYS A 81 -3.00 10.97 -1.35
N LYS A 82 -2.07 11.34 -0.46
CA LYS A 82 -1.78 10.61 0.78
C LYS A 82 -3.00 10.69 1.71
N MET A 83 -3.49 11.88 2.01
CA MET A 83 -4.67 12.10 2.87
C MET A 83 -5.90 11.33 2.37
N ARG A 84 -6.21 11.41 1.07
CA ARG A 84 -7.35 10.66 0.49
C ARG A 84 -7.19 9.14 0.63
N LYS A 85 -5.96 8.62 0.53
CA LYS A 85 -5.71 7.18 0.70
C LYS A 85 -5.86 6.76 2.16
N GLU A 86 -5.42 7.61 3.07
CA GLU A 86 -5.51 7.40 4.51
C GLU A 86 -6.96 7.44 5.00
N GLU A 87 -7.73 8.45 4.59
CA GLU A 87 -9.16 8.54 4.87
C GLU A 87 -9.91 7.31 4.35
N LYS A 88 -9.60 6.86 3.13
CA LYS A 88 -10.18 5.63 2.58
C LYS A 88 -9.78 4.39 3.38
N ARG A 89 -8.54 4.31 3.88
CA ARG A 89 -8.09 3.21 4.74
C ARG A 89 -8.86 3.25 6.05
N ARG A 90 -8.94 4.41 6.71
CA ARG A 90 -9.65 4.60 7.97
C ARG A 90 -11.13 4.23 7.85
N LEU A 91 -11.83 4.77 6.84
CA LEU A 91 -13.23 4.43 6.59
C LEU A 91 -13.41 2.95 6.28
N LYS A 92 -12.44 2.33 5.58
CA LYS A 92 -12.48 0.89 5.34
C LYS A 92 -12.28 0.11 6.63
N GLU A 93 -11.34 0.48 7.48
CA GLU A 93 -11.10 -0.17 8.79
C GLU A 93 -12.32 -0.03 9.70
N GLU A 94 -12.98 1.12 9.68
CA GLU A 94 -14.21 1.40 10.43
C GLU A 94 -15.43 0.66 9.86
N SER A 95 -15.49 0.47 8.54
CA SER A 95 -16.57 -0.26 7.87
C SER A 95 -16.32 -1.77 7.74
N SER A 96 -15.08 -2.24 7.86
CA SER A 96 -14.73 -3.64 7.59
C SER A 96 -14.85 -4.47 8.86
N LEU A 97 -15.99 -5.16 8.95
CA LEU A 97 -16.37 -6.18 9.93
C LEU A 97 -16.75 -5.65 11.31
N SER A 98 -17.87 -6.17 11.83
CA SER A 98 -18.23 -6.05 13.23
C SER A 98 -17.05 -6.53 14.09
N GLU A 99 -16.91 -5.92 15.27
CA GLU A 99 -15.84 -6.22 16.22
C GLU A 99 -15.70 -7.73 16.52
N GLU A 100 -16.81 -8.45 16.38
CA GLU A 100 -16.98 -9.88 16.58
C GLU A 100 -16.25 -10.80 15.57
N VAL A 101 -15.89 -10.32 14.37
CA VAL A 101 -15.18 -11.15 13.36
C VAL A 101 -13.68 -10.88 13.31
N LYS A 102 -13.16 -10.02 14.20
CA LYS A 102 -11.72 -9.78 14.31
C LYS A 102 -11.04 -11.04 14.86
N TYR A 103 -9.88 -11.39 14.34
CA TYR A 103 -9.04 -12.42 14.95
C TYR A 103 -8.51 -11.86 16.28
N THR A 104 -8.84 -12.51 17.38
CA THR A 104 -8.47 -12.14 18.74
C THR A 104 -7.73 -13.28 19.41
N ASN A 105 -7.12 -13.02 20.57
CA ASN A 105 -6.39 -14.05 21.31
C ASN A 105 -7.33 -15.13 21.86
N THR A 106 -8.63 -14.84 21.97
CA THR A 106 -9.65 -15.76 22.48
C THR A 106 -10.28 -16.65 21.41
N ASN A 107 -10.26 -16.24 20.13
CA ASN A 107 -10.80 -17.03 19.02
C ASN A 107 -9.73 -17.70 18.14
N ASN A 108 -8.49 -17.70 18.63
CA ASN A 108 -7.35 -18.32 17.95
C ASN A 108 -7.38 -19.86 18.11
N PRO A 109 -7.44 -20.64 17.02
CA PRO A 109 -7.47 -22.11 17.06
C PRO A 109 -6.18 -22.75 17.61
N PHE A 110 -5.08 -22.00 17.72
CA PHE A 110 -3.80 -22.51 18.24
C PHE A 110 -3.56 -22.18 19.72
N ASN A 111 -4.56 -21.63 20.43
CA ASN A 111 -4.45 -21.26 21.83
C ASN A 111 -3.22 -20.38 22.16
N ASP A 112 -2.77 -19.53 21.23
CA ASP A 112 -1.70 -18.55 21.50
C ASP A 112 -2.31 -17.28 22.15
N PRO A 113 -2.03 -17.03 23.44
CA PRO A 113 -2.59 -15.91 24.18
C PRO A 113 -1.91 -14.57 23.85
N ASN A 114 -0.85 -14.57 23.03
CA ASN A 114 -0.04 -13.39 22.70
C ASN A 114 -0.17 -12.98 21.23
N LEU A 115 -1.14 -13.52 20.48
CA LEU A 115 -1.28 -13.29 19.04
C LEU A 115 -1.37 -11.80 18.66
N THR A 116 -2.13 -11.00 19.42
CA THR A 116 -2.26 -9.54 19.21
C THR A 116 -1.19 -8.72 19.93
N SER A 117 -0.27 -9.34 20.66
CA SER A 117 0.78 -8.62 21.37
C SER A 117 1.80 -8.02 20.39
N THR A 118 2.41 -6.89 20.77
CA THR A 118 3.40 -6.23 19.91
C THR A 118 4.71 -7.01 19.94
N PHE A 119 5.20 -7.44 18.77
CA PHE A 119 6.47 -8.14 18.67
C PHE A 119 7.65 -7.21 19.02
N VAL A 120 8.54 -7.69 19.88
CA VAL A 120 9.73 -6.96 20.32
C VAL A 120 10.98 -7.72 19.90
N TRP A 121 11.87 -7.03 19.17
CA TRP A 121 13.16 -7.61 18.79
C TRP A 121 14.19 -7.43 19.91
N GLY A 122 14.22 -8.36 20.87
CA GLY A 122 15.10 -8.31 22.05
C GLY A 122 16.58 -8.09 21.70
N LYS A 123 17.13 -8.86 20.75
CA LYS A 123 18.53 -8.70 20.31
C LYS A 123 18.87 -7.31 19.78
N LYS A 124 17.91 -6.63 19.14
CA LYS A 124 18.10 -5.25 18.69
C LYS A 124 18.12 -4.28 19.87
N LEU A 125 17.22 -4.46 20.84
CA LEU A 125 17.21 -3.65 22.06
C LEU A 125 18.50 -3.82 22.86
N GLU A 126 19.01 -5.04 22.98
CA GLU A 126 20.31 -5.31 23.60
C GLU A 126 21.45 -4.55 22.89
N TYR A 127 21.50 -4.60 21.56
CA TYR A 127 22.49 -3.87 20.77
C TYR A 127 22.39 -2.35 20.94
N GLU A 128 21.18 -1.81 21.08
CA GLU A 128 20.94 -0.38 21.33
C GLU A 128 21.12 0.01 22.82
N GLY A 129 21.54 -0.91 23.70
CA GLY A 129 21.74 -0.65 25.13
C GLY A 129 20.43 -0.50 25.92
N ARG A 130 19.34 -1.03 25.40
CA ARG A 130 17.96 -0.91 25.91
C ARG A 130 17.35 -2.26 26.33
N GLY A 131 18.17 -3.30 26.50
CA GLY A 131 17.71 -4.67 26.79
C GLY A 131 17.06 -4.85 28.18
N ASN A 132 17.32 -3.92 29.09
CA ASN A 132 16.85 -3.91 30.47
C ASN A 132 15.52 -3.16 30.68
N LEU A 133 14.87 -2.71 29.60
CA LEU A 133 13.55 -2.08 29.64
C LEU A 133 12.43 -3.12 29.81
N SER A 134 11.42 -2.79 30.61
CA SER A 134 10.21 -3.60 30.73
C SER A 134 9.33 -3.49 29.47
N MET A 135 8.49 -4.49 29.21
CA MET A 135 7.54 -4.47 28.07
C MET A 135 6.67 -3.20 28.07
N LYS A 136 6.22 -2.74 29.24
CA LYS A 136 5.43 -1.51 29.38
C LYS A 136 6.20 -0.25 28.96
N GLU A 137 7.51 -0.21 29.21
CA GLU A 137 8.35 0.91 28.79
C GLU A 137 8.62 0.87 27.29
N ILE A 138 8.83 -0.32 26.73
CA ILE A 138 8.99 -0.53 25.30
C ILE A 138 7.72 -0.11 24.55
N GLU A 139 6.54 -0.50 25.04
CA GLU A 139 5.26 -0.08 24.48
C GLU A 139 5.07 1.43 24.54
N ARG A 140 5.34 2.07 25.70
CA ARG A 140 5.27 3.53 25.82
C ARG A 140 6.22 4.23 24.84
N MET A 141 7.41 3.70 24.65
CA MET A 141 8.35 4.21 23.66
C MET A 141 7.82 4.07 22.24
N LEU A 142 7.21 2.94 21.87
CA LEU A 142 6.63 2.73 20.55
C LEU A 142 5.47 3.68 20.27
N VAL A 143 4.59 3.89 21.26
CA VAL A 143 3.47 4.86 21.16
C VAL A 143 4.02 6.28 21.03
N PHE A 144 4.98 6.67 21.85
CA PHE A 144 5.60 7.99 21.81
C PHE A 144 6.32 8.24 20.47
N LEU A 145 6.98 7.23 19.91
CA LEU A 145 7.61 7.32 18.59
C LEU A 145 6.57 7.46 17.47
N SER A 146 5.41 6.80 17.57
CA SER A 146 4.33 7.00 16.60
C SER A 146 3.73 8.42 16.68
N GLU A 147 3.56 8.95 17.88
CA GLU A 147 3.03 10.30 18.10
C GLU A 147 4.00 11.39 17.62
N ILE A 148 5.30 11.26 17.91
CA ILE A 148 6.34 12.15 17.36
C ILE A 148 6.37 12.12 15.84
N PHE A 149 6.30 10.92 15.26
CA PHE A 149 6.31 10.77 13.81
C PHE A 149 5.11 11.49 13.18
N GLU A 150 3.92 11.34 13.77
CA GLU A 150 2.69 12.01 13.33
C GLU A 150 2.76 13.54 13.48
N LEU A 151 3.29 14.05 14.59
CA LEU A 151 3.49 15.50 14.82
C LEU A 151 4.54 16.12 13.88
N SER A 152 5.58 15.37 13.51
CA SER A 152 6.63 15.86 12.60
C SER A 152 6.14 16.08 11.16
N GLU A 153 5.07 15.38 10.75
CA GLU A 153 4.53 15.49 9.40
C GLU A 153 3.49 16.62 9.21
N GLY A 154 3.14 17.35 10.28
CA GLY A 154 2.08 18.37 10.28
C GLY A 154 2.48 19.81 9.91
N HIS A 155 3.77 20.15 9.77
CA HIS A 155 4.21 21.53 9.57
C HIS A 155 4.65 21.81 8.11
N PRO A 156 3.92 22.64 7.33
CA PRO A 156 4.50 23.20 6.12
C PRO A 156 5.64 24.14 6.54
N MET A 157 6.87 23.71 6.27
CA MET A 157 8.05 24.58 6.32
C MET A 157 7.82 25.77 5.38
N SER A 158 7.33 26.87 5.95
CA SER A 158 7.30 28.18 5.29
C SER A 158 8.74 28.62 5.12
N ILE A 159 9.32 28.31 3.96
CA ILE A 159 10.60 28.88 3.54
C ILE A 159 10.33 30.33 3.15
N GLY A 160 10.68 31.23 4.05
CA GLY A 160 10.56 32.67 3.87
C GLY A 160 11.31 33.14 2.64
N SER A 161 10.61 33.87 1.78
CA SER A 161 11.19 34.64 0.68
C SER A 161 12.04 35.78 1.24
N LYS A 162 13.28 35.89 0.75
CA LYS A 162 14.03 37.14 0.63
C LYS A 162 14.60 37.21 -0.77
#